data_AF-A0A1R4B803-F1
#
_entry.id   AF-A0A1R4B803-F1
#
_cell.length_a   1.000
_cell.length_b   1.000
_cell.length_c   1.000
_cell.angle_alpha   90.00
_cell.angle_beta   90.00
_cell.angle_gamma   90.00
#
_symmetry.space_group_name_H-M   'P 1'
#
loop_
_entity.id
_entity.type
_entity.pdbx_description
1 polymer ?
#
loop_
_entity_poly.entity_id
_entity_poly.type
_entity_poly.pdbx_seq_one_letter_code
_entity_poly.pdbx_strand_id
1 'polypeptide(L)'
;MTNDDTSRAAGYLITHQQWHLTVSDLEPTIFRVFYGNKPVFKGSLSILNNGESIALGNINWNFRHRSGRIEQWCQMNHEDKLSMNMNYYFEDGSLVVEYLARNSIPTRLDVRHDIESSEQSHSEQLNPESPTITHHWHRRRHGLPSEFLVNSSVTDFFREAFSATQWIVLEKV
;
A
#
# COMPACT_ATOMS: atom_id res chain seq x y z
N MET A 1 -0.20 -18.20 36.19
CA MET A 1 0.79 -17.87 35.14
C MET A 1 0.50 -18.73 33.94
N THR A 2 -0.12 -18.14 32.92
CA THR A 2 0.03 -18.50 31.51
C THR A 2 -0.22 -17.19 30.78
N ASN A 3 0.87 -16.55 30.36
CA ASN A 3 0.84 -15.33 29.59
C ASN A 3 0.16 -15.64 28.25
N ASP A 4 -1.02 -15.11 28.04
CA ASP A 4 -1.63 -15.07 26.71
C ASP A 4 -1.20 -13.77 26.02
N ASP A 5 0.08 -13.76 25.61
CA ASP A 5 0.75 -12.65 24.91
C ASP A 5 0.34 -12.56 23.42
N THR A 6 -0.76 -13.18 23.00
CA THR A 6 -1.18 -13.25 21.60
C THR A 6 -1.88 -12.00 21.07
N SER A 7 -2.18 -10.98 21.89
CA SER A 7 -3.04 -9.85 21.46
C SER A 7 -2.34 -8.50 21.18
N ARG A 8 -1.00 -8.44 21.14
CA ARG A 8 -0.26 -7.24 20.69
C ARG A 8 -0.01 -7.18 19.19
N ALA A 9 -0.41 -8.21 18.43
CA ALA A 9 -0.17 -8.36 16.99
C ALA A 9 -1.35 -7.90 16.09
N ALA A 10 -2.41 -7.34 16.67
CA ALA A 10 -3.63 -7.01 15.93
C ALA A 10 -3.46 -5.72 15.13
N GLY A 11 -2.82 -5.82 13.97
CA GLY A 11 -2.85 -4.77 12.95
C GLY A 11 -4.28 -4.43 12.51
N TYR A 12 -4.42 -3.40 11.69
CA TYR A 12 -5.67 -3.02 11.05
C TYR A 12 -6.08 -4.10 10.04
N LEU A 13 -7.30 -4.61 10.20
CA LEU A 13 -7.86 -5.71 9.39
C LEU A 13 -9.08 -5.24 8.62
N ILE A 14 -9.11 -5.49 7.30
CA ILE A 14 -10.35 -5.42 6.51
C ILE A 14 -10.57 -6.76 5.80
N THR A 15 -11.83 -7.12 5.62
CA THR A 15 -12.23 -8.42 5.07
C THR A 15 -13.21 -8.25 3.92
N HIS A 16 -13.13 -9.16 2.96
CA HIS A 16 -14.10 -9.28 1.86
C HIS A 16 -14.21 -10.76 1.47
N GLN A 17 -15.34 -11.38 1.77
CA GLN A 17 -15.50 -12.85 1.65
C GLN A 17 -14.40 -13.58 2.45
N GLN A 18 -13.65 -14.48 1.82
CA GLN A 18 -12.51 -15.18 2.42
C GLN A 18 -11.20 -14.38 2.37
N TRP A 19 -11.19 -13.21 1.72
CA TRP A 19 -10.00 -12.37 1.64
C TRP A 19 -9.85 -11.47 2.85
N HIS A 20 -8.63 -11.35 3.34
CA HIS A 20 -8.27 -10.52 4.48
C HIS A 20 -7.02 -9.70 4.16
N LEU A 21 -7.04 -8.41 4.44
CA LEU A 21 -5.88 -7.53 4.37
C LEU A 21 -5.50 -7.12 5.79
N THR A 22 -4.20 -7.19 6.09
CA THR A 22 -3.63 -6.63 7.32
C THR A 22 -2.55 -5.60 7.04
N VAL A 23 -2.56 -4.53 7.84
CA VAL A 23 -1.51 -3.50 7.92
C VAL A 23 -1.23 -3.23 9.40
N SER A 24 0.02 -3.03 9.81
CA SER A 24 0.37 -2.84 11.22
C SER A 24 1.24 -1.59 11.43
N ASP A 25 1.11 -0.98 12.60
CA ASP A 25 2.01 0.04 13.12
C ASP A 25 3.42 -0.48 13.41
N LEU A 26 3.59 -1.77 13.69
CA LEU A 26 4.90 -2.41 13.90
C LEU A 26 5.69 -2.56 12.59
N GLU A 27 4.99 -2.78 11.49
CA GLU A 27 5.57 -2.90 10.14
C GLU A 27 4.78 -2.02 9.15
N PRO A 28 4.84 -0.68 9.30
CA PRO A 28 3.95 0.23 8.57
C PRO A 28 4.22 0.28 7.07
N THR A 29 5.36 -0.20 6.63
CA THR A 29 5.71 -0.29 5.21
C THR A 29 5.30 -1.60 4.57
N ILE A 30 4.62 -2.49 5.31
CA ILE A 30 4.23 -3.81 4.85
C ILE A 30 2.71 -3.98 4.97
N PHE A 31 2.09 -4.45 3.89
CA PHE A 31 0.78 -5.07 3.96
C PHE A 31 0.87 -6.56 3.67
N ARG A 32 -0.09 -7.32 4.20
CA ARG A 32 -0.25 -8.75 3.92
C ARG A 32 -1.68 -9.07 3.53
N VAL A 33 -1.83 -9.89 2.50
CA VAL A 33 -3.13 -10.37 2.00
C VAL A 33 -3.20 -11.86 2.23
N PHE A 34 -4.33 -12.31 2.76
CA PHE A 34 -4.61 -13.70 3.07
C PHE A 34 -5.90 -14.15 2.40
N TYR A 35 -5.96 -15.44 2.10
CA TYR A 35 -7.19 -16.15 1.76
C TYR A 35 -7.46 -17.18 2.87
N GLY A 36 -8.51 -16.96 3.65
CA GLY A 36 -8.67 -17.60 4.96
C GLY A 36 -7.45 -17.32 5.83
N ASN A 37 -6.79 -18.37 6.31
CA ASN A 37 -5.58 -18.26 7.15
C ASN A 37 -4.26 -18.35 6.35
N LYS A 38 -4.32 -18.47 5.02
CA LYS A 38 -3.12 -18.66 4.18
C LYS A 38 -2.61 -17.31 3.66
N PRO A 39 -1.34 -16.93 3.90
CA PRO A 39 -0.76 -15.74 3.28
C PRO A 39 -0.64 -15.95 1.77
N VAL A 40 -1.04 -14.96 1.00
CA VAL A 40 -1.05 -15.00 -0.48
C VAL A 40 -0.14 -13.92 -1.05
N PHE A 41 -0.29 -12.67 -0.59
CA PHE A 41 0.53 -11.56 -1.05
C PHE A 41 1.16 -10.81 0.10
N LYS A 42 2.37 -10.29 -0.15
CA LYS A 42 3.04 -9.30 0.68
C LYS A 42 3.38 -8.10 -0.19
N GLY A 43 2.98 -6.91 0.24
CA GLY A 43 3.40 -5.66 -0.39
C GLY A 43 4.40 -4.95 0.48
N SER A 44 5.55 -4.58 -0.09
CA SER A 44 6.57 -3.77 0.58
C SER A 44 6.59 -2.36 -0.04
N LEU A 45 6.36 -1.33 0.77
CA LEU A 45 6.31 0.05 0.31
C LEU A 45 7.70 0.50 -0.18
N SER A 46 7.72 1.08 -1.38
CA SER A 46 8.88 1.69 -2.01
C SER A 46 8.52 3.09 -2.47
N ILE A 47 9.40 4.04 -2.15
CA ILE A 47 9.25 5.44 -2.52
C ILE A 47 10.51 5.88 -3.22
N LEU A 48 10.36 6.36 -4.46
CA LEU A 48 11.43 6.97 -5.23
C LEU A 48 11.15 8.47 -5.39
N ASN A 49 12.17 9.30 -5.24
CA ASN A 49 12.17 10.69 -5.62
C ASN A 49 13.29 10.93 -6.62
N ASN A 50 12.93 11.38 -7.84
CA ASN A 50 13.90 11.59 -8.92
C ASN A 50 14.74 10.34 -9.26
N GLY A 51 14.20 9.15 -8.98
CA GLY A 51 14.87 7.86 -9.20
C GLY A 51 15.66 7.34 -7.99
N GLU A 52 15.78 8.12 -6.92
CA GLU A 52 16.50 7.73 -5.70
C GLU A 52 15.53 7.26 -4.61
N SER A 53 15.92 6.22 -3.87
CA SER A 53 15.09 5.63 -2.83
C SER A 53 15.05 6.49 -1.56
N ILE A 54 13.84 6.73 -1.06
CA ILE A 54 13.62 7.39 0.22
C ILE A 54 13.64 6.37 1.35
N ALA A 55 14.49 6.58 2.35
CA ALA A 55 14.54 5.75 3.54
C ALA A 55 13.26 5.90 4.41
N LEU A 56 12.69 4.77 4.85
CA LEU A 56 11.40 4.72 5.57
C LEU A 56 11.50 4.44 7.08
N GLY A 57 12.72 4.26 7.61
CA GLY A 57 12.93 3.74 8.97
C GLY A 57 12.53 4.66 10.13
N ASN A 58 12.43 5.97 9.90
CA ASN A 58 12.15 6.97 10.94
C ASN A 58 10.93 7.84 10.60
N ILE A 59 9.85 7.20 10.16
CA ILE A 59 8.61 7.88 9.80
C ILE A 59 7.55 7.59 10.86
N ASN A 60 6.91 8.65 11.34
CA ASN A 60 5.72 8.53 12.18
C ASN A 60 4.49 8.29 11.31
N TRP A 61 4.03 7.04 11.31
CA TRP A 61 2.83 6.63 10.59
C TRP A 61 1.60 6.77 11.46
N ASN A 62 0.54 7.26 10.83
CA ASN A 62 -0.77 7.34 11.43
C ASN A 62 -1.73 6.48 10.62
N PHE A 63 -2.72 5.94 11.30
CA PHE A 63 -3.68 5.02 10.71
C PHE A 63 -5.08 5.37 11.15
N ARG A 64 -6.03 5.09 10.27
CA ARG A 64 -7.46 5.17 10.57
C ARG A 64 -8.15 3.99 9.94
N HIS A 65 -8.85 3.23 10.76
CA HIS A 65 -9.66 2.10 10.30
C HIS A 65 -11.12 2.48 10.26
N ARG A 66 -11.79 2.06 9.19
CA ARG A 66 -13.24 2.17 8.99
C ARG A 66 -13.73 0.83 8.45
N SER A 67 -15.04 0.61 8.51
CA SER A 67 -15.65 -0.58 7.90
C SER A 67 -15.24 -0.68 6.43
N GLY A 68 -14.48 -1.73 6.08
CA GLY A 68 -14.02 -2.01 4.71
C GLY A 68 -12.86 -1.14 4.18
N ARG A 69 -12.29 -0.23 4.97
CA ARG A 69 -11.18 0.63 4.52
C ARG A 69 -10.14 0.89 5.61
N ILE A 70 -8.87 0.81 5.23
CA ILE A 70 -7.74 1.29 6.03
C ILE A 70 -7.19 2.54 5.36
N GLU A 71 -6.96 3.59 6.14
CA GLU A 71 -6.20 4.75 5.70
C GLU A 71 -4.90 4.83 6.48
N GLN A 72 -3.81 5.15 5.79
CA GLN A 72 -2.48 5.30 6.36
C GLN A 72 -1.87 6.61 5.87
N TRP A 73 -1.26 7.40 6.74
CA TRP A 73 -0.60 8.63 6.32
C TRP A 73 0.60 9.00 7.19
N CYS A 74 1.46 9.83 6.63
CA CYS A 74 2.61 10.38 7.33
C CYS A 74 2.97 11.77 6.80
N GLN A 75 3.83 12.45 7.55
CA GLN A 75 4.54 13.64 7.11
C GLN A 75 6.03 13.39 7.37
N MET A 76 6.85 13.59 6.33
CA MET A 76 8.29 13.42 6.35
C MET A 76 8.97 14.76 6.11
N ASN A 77 10.10 14.99 6.77
CA ASN A 77 11.03 16.06 6.43
C ASN A 77 12.11 15.46 5.52
N HIS A 78 11.86 15.37 4.22
CA HIS A 78 12.84 14.95 3.21
C HIS A 78 13.20 16.15 2.36
N GLU A 79 14.30 16.84 2.68
CA GLU A 79 14.71 18.16 2.15
C GLU A 79 13.67 19.28 2.45
N ASP A 80 12.38 18.92 2.40
CA ASP A 80 11.15 19.68 2.59
C ASP A 80 10.04 18.78 3.19
N LYS A 81 8.83 19.30 3.37
CA LYS A 81 7.69 18.53 3.90
C LYS A 81 7.02 17.71 2.80
N LEU A 82 7.21 16.39 2.84
CA LEU A 82 6.43 15.41 2.06
C LEU A 82 5.26 14.90 2.92
N SER A 83 4.02 15.11 2.48
CA SER A 83 2.86 14.46 3.09
C SER A 83 2.38 13.35 2.18
N MET A 84 2.13 12.17 2.75
CA MET A 84 1.65 11.02 2.00
C MET A 84 0.44 10.40 2.69
N ASN A 85 -0.52 9.96 1.88
CA ASN A 85 -1.70 9.25 2.29
C ASN A 85 -1.88 8.02 1.37
N MET A 86 -2.28 6.90 1.97
CA MET A 86 -2.59 5.66 1.29
C MET A 86 -3.94 5.13 1.80
N ASN A 87 -4.77 4.63 0.89
CA ASN A 87 -6.05 4.01 1.22
C ASN A 87 -6.05 2.58 0.71
N TYR A 88 -6.52 1.66 1.54
CA TYR A 88 -6.64 0.25 1.22
C TYR A 88 -8.10 -0.18 1.36
N TYR A 89 -8.66 -0.81 0.35
CA TYR A 89 -10.03 -1.32 0.38
C TYR A 89 -10.24 -2.40 -0.69
N PHE A 90 -11.29 -3.20 -0.53
CA PHE A 90 -11.72 -4.14 -1.57
C PHE A 90 -12.79 -3.52 -2.46
N GLU A 91 -12.65 -3.67 -3.78
CA GLU A 91 -13.61 -3.19 -4.77
C GLU A 91 -13.54 -4.07 -6.02
N ASP A 92 -14.69 -4.45 -6.57
CA ASP A 92 -14.83 -5.20 -7.83
C ASP A 92 -13.90 -6.41 -7.98
N GLY A 93 -13.77 -7.21 -6.91
CA GLY A 93 -12.91 -8.40 -6.90
C GLY A 93 -11.42 -8.08 -6.91
N SER A 94 -11.03 -6.89 -6.45
CA SER A 94 -9.63 -6.50 -6.30
C SER A 94 -9.37 -5.94 -4.91
N LEU A 95 -8.15 -6.12 -4.42
CA LEU A 95 -7.61 -5.23 -3.39
C LEU A 95 -7.08 -3.98 -4.10
N VAL A 96 -7.57 -2.82 -3.67
CA VAL A 96 -7.18 -1.51 -4.19
C VAL A 96 -6.31 -0.79 -3.18
N VAL A 97 -5.19 -0.26 -3.65
CA VAL A 97 -4.32 0.65 -2.91
C VAL A 97 -4.24 1.98 -3.67
N GLU A 98 -4.80 3.02 -3.09
CA GLU A 98 -4.70 4.39 -3.62
C GLU A 98 -3.59 5.12 -2.91
N TYR A 99 -2.81 5.89 -3.66
CA TYR A 99 -1.70 6.69 -3.16
C TYR A 99 -1.92 8.15 -3.51
N LEU A 100 -1.66 9.02 -2.54
CA LEU A 100 -1.62 10.46 -2.74
C LEU A 100 -0.43 11.01 -1.98
N ALA A 101 0.47 11.70 -2.67
CA ALA A 101 1.56 12.44 -2.04
C ALA A 101 1.55 13.89 -2.48
N ARG A 102 1.87 14.77 -1.53
CA ARG A 102 1.95 16.20 -1.71
C ARG A 102 3.29 16.71 -1.21
N ASN A 103 3.88 17.64 -1.94
CA ASN A 103 5.18 18.21 -1.62
C ASN A 103 5.17 19.72 -1.88
N SER A 104 6.01 20.47 -1.17
CA SER A 104 6.25 21.90 -1.39
C SER A 104 7.17 22.16 -2.60
N ILE A 105 8.06 21.22 -2.91
CA ILE A 105 8.94 21.30 -4.09
C ILE A 105 8.49 20.32 -5.18
N PRO A 106 8.46 20.77 -6.45
CA PRO A 106 8.25 19.87 -7.59
C PRO A 106 9.27 18.72 -7.60
N THR A 107 8.78 17.49 -7.51
CA THR A 107 9.61 16.27 -7.38
C THR A 107 9.04 15.17 -8.28
N ARG A 108 9.90 14.31 -8.85
CA ARG A 108 9.44 13.13 -9.59
C ARG A 108 9.25 11.96 -8.63
N LEU A 109 8.15 12.03 -7.88
CA LEU A 109 7.79 10.96 -6.96
C LEU A 109 7.23 9.74 -7.69
N ASP A 110 7.58 8.57 -7.19
CA ASP A 110 6.96 7.28 -7.49
C ASP A 110 6.74 6.53 -6.17
N VAL A 111 5.47 6.38 -5.76
CA VAL A 111 5.08 5.60 -4.57
C VAL A 111 4.37 4.34 -5.04
N ARG A 112 4.78 3.18 -4.55
CA ARG A 112 4.14 1.89 -4.85
C ARG A 112 4.46 0.86 -3.78
N HIS A 113 3.69 -0.22 -3.74
CA HIS A 113 4.14 -1.44 -3.09
C HIS A 113 4.75 -2.36 -4.14
N ASP A 114 5.95 -2.85 -3.87
CA ASP A 114 6.51 -4.00 -4.59
C ASP A 114 5.82 -5.25 -4.03
N ILE A 115 5.09 -5.97 -4.90
CA ILE A 115 4.23 -7.09 -4.51
C ILE A 115 4.94 -8.41 -4.78
N GLU A 116 5.03 -9.21 -3.73
CA GLU A 116 5.50 -10.59 -3.78
C GLU A 116 4.30 -11.52 -3.54
N SER A 117 4.10 -12.49 -4.41
CA SER A 117 3.25 -13.64 -4.11
C SER A 117 4.05 -14.62 -3.26
N SER A 118 3.44 -15.15 -2.22
CA SER A 118 3.97 -16.36 -1.59
C SER A 118 3.86 -17.49 -2.60
N GLU A 119 4.98 -17.88 -3.21
CA GLU A 119 5.03 -18.98 -4.18
C GLU A 119 4.32 -20.20 -3.60
N GLN A 120 3.17 -20.55 -4.18
CA GLN A 120 2.75 -21.94 -4.14
C GLN A 120 3.82 -22.68 -4.93
N SER A 121 4.67 -23.41 -4.21
CA SER A 121 5.47 -24.49 -4.74
C SER A 121 4.63 -25.22 -5.79
N HIS A 122 5.17 -25.32 -7.00
CA HIS A 122 4.64 -26.07 -8.13
C HIS A 122 4.51 -27.57 -7.79
N SER A 123 3.59 -27.93 -6.89
CA SER A 123 3.25 -29.31 -6.54
C SER A 123 2.26 -29.27 -5.38
N GLU A 124 0.97 -29.23 -5.69
CA GLU A 124 -0.13 -29.95 -5.00
C GLU A 124 -1.47 -29.43 -5.51
N GLN A 125 -1.85 -29.89 -6.71
CA GLN A 125 -3.25 -30.12 -7.01
C GLN A 125 -3.77 -31.12 -5.97
N LEU A 126 -4.42 -30.66 -4.89
CA LEU A 126 -5.24 -31.53 -4.03
C LEU A 126 -6.26 -30.79 -3.15
N ASN A 127 -6.44 -29.46 -3.30
CA ASN A 127 -7.52 -28.75 -2.59
C ASN A 127 -8.33 -27.87 -3.55
N PRO A 128 -9.60 -28.22 -3.86
CA PRO A 128 -10.45 -27.47 -4.79
C PRO A 128 -10.90 -26.09 -4.28
N GLU A 129 -10.54 -25.70 -3.04
CA GLU A 129 -10.94 -24.43 -2.42
C GLU A 129 -9.87 -23.33 -2.46
N SER A 130 -8.68 -23.57 -3.03
CA SER A 130 -7.64 -22.53 -3.11
C SER A 130 -7.80 -21.73 -4.41
N PRO A 131 -7.84 -20.38 -4.37
CA PRO A 131 -8.01 -19.57 -5.56
C PRO A 131 -6.82 -19.79 -6.50
N THR A 132 -7.08 -19.82 -7.81
CA THR A 132 -5.99 -19.77 -8.79
C THR A 132 -5.39 -18.37 -8.71
N ILE A 133 -4.12 -18.28 -8.32
CA ILE A 133 -3.44 -17.01 -8.15
C ILE A 133 -2.71 -16.71 -9.45
N THR A 134 -3.37 -16.01 -10.37
CA THR A 134 -2.71 -15.45 -11.55
C THR A 134 -2.16 -14.05 -11.22
N HIS A 135 -0.91 -13.78 -11.59
CA HIS A 135 -0.17 -12.54 -11.26
C HIS A 135 -0.70 -11.30 -12.01
N HIS A 136 -1.96 -10.94 -11.80
CA HIS A 136 -2.58 -9.76 -12.39
C HIS A 136 -2.69 -8.65 -11.34
N TRP A 137 -1.56 -8.06 -10.97
CA TRP A 137 -1.59 -6.72 -10.37
C TRP A 137 -1.39 -5.65 -11.42
N HIS A 138 -2.16 -4.59 -11.31
CA HIS A 138 -2.13 -3.46 -12.23
C HIS A 138 -1.81 -2.20 -11.46
N ARG A 139 -1.23 -1.22 -12.15
CA ARG A 139 -0.95 0.09 -11.57
C ARG A 139 -1.25 1.17 -12.59
N ARG A 140 -1.88 2.25 -12.14
CA ARG A 140 -2.18 3.43 -12.95
C ARG A 140 -1.79 4.67 -12.16
N ARG A 141 -0.96 5.51 -12.77
CA ARG A 141 -0.69 6.86 -12.25
C ARG A 141 -1.78 7.81 -12.74
N HIS A 142 -2.24 8.69 -11.87
CA HIS A 142 -3.22 9.71 -12.22
C HIS A 142 -2.45 11.02 -12.48
N GLY A 143 -2.26 11.35 -13.77
CA GLY A 143 -1.53 12.55 -14.20
C GLY A 143 -0.05 12.35 -14.58
N LEU A 144 0.50 13.30 -15.33
CA LEU A 144 1.90 13.30 -15.78
C LEU A 144 2.83 14.00 -14.77
N PRO A 145 4.06 13.49 -14.54
CA PRO A 145 5.07 14.12 -13.67
C PRO A 145 5.59 15.49 -14.15
N SER A 146 5.05 16.10 -15.20
CA SER A 146 5.70 17.21 -15.93
C SER A 146 4.89 18.49 -16.16
N GLU A 147 3.55 18.49 -16.05
CA GLU A 147 2.79 19.72 -16.35
C GLU A 147 2.88 20.78 -15.24
N PHE A 148 3.28 20.37 -14.03
CA PHE A 148 3.48 21.29 -12.89
C PHE A 148 4.88 21.92 -12.83
N LEU A 149 5.84 21.46 -13.65
CA LEU A 149 7.22 21.94 -13.61
C LEU A 149 7.45 23.24 -14.42
N VAL A 150 6.53 23.59 -15.32
CA VAL A 150 6.80 24.63 -16.33
C VAL A 150 6.31 26.03 -15.90
N ASN A 151 5.41 26.16 -14.91
CA ASN A 151 4.75 27.45 -14.64
C ASN A 151 4.60 27.80 -13.14
N SER A 152 5.67 27.87 -12.33
CA SER A 152 5.54 28.63 -11.08
C SER A 152 6.84 29.23 -10.58
N SER A 153 7.10 30.45 -11.01
CA SER A 153 7.69 31.46 -10.14
C SER A 153 6.72 31.73 -8.98
N VAL A 154 7.17 31.43 -7.74
CA VAL A 154 6.54 31.81 -6.46
C VAL A 154 5.25 31.04 -6.10
N THR A 155 5.28 30.15 -5.10
CA THR A 155 4.28 30.06 -3.98
C THR A 155 4.60 28.90 -3.02
N ASP A 156 4.58 29.16 -1.70
CA ASP A 156 4.76 28.23 -0.56
C ASP A 156 3.60 27.22 -0.32
N PHE A 157 2.86 26.80 -1.34
CA PHE A 157 1.69 25.95 -1.14
C PHE A 157 1.99 24.46 -1.40
N PHE A 158 1.57 23.61 -0.46
CA PHE A 158 1.54 22.15 -0.57
C PHE A 158 0.73 21.74 -1.80
N ARG A 159 1.36 21.18 -2.84
CA ARG A 159 0.71 20.76 -4.09
C ARG A 159 0.73 19.24 -4.23
N GLU A 160 -0.24 18.70 -4.96
CA GLU A 160 -0.20 17.30 -5.36
C GLU A 160 1.07 17.03 -6.18
N ALA A 161 1.92 16.16 -5.66
CA ALA A 161 3.18 15.78 -6.28
C ALA A 161 3.07 14.41 -6.95
N PHE A 162 2.14 13.57 -6.47
CA PHE A 162 1.93 12.23 -6.99
C PHE A 162 0.56 11.68 -6.60
N SER A 163 -0.09 11.00 -7.54
CA SER A 163 -1.23 10.13 -7.26
C SER A 163 -1.22 8.90 -8.16
N ALA A 164 -1.62 7.77 -7.61
CA ALA A 164 -1.73 6.52 -8.35
C ALA A 164 -2.69 5.57 -7.65
N THR A 165 -3.14 4.55 -8.37
CA THR A 165 -3.83 3.40 -7.81
C THR A 165 -3.14 2.13 -8.26
N GLN A 166 -3.05 1.16 -7.37
CA GLN A 166 -2.55 -0.18 -7.62
C GLN A 166 -3.62 -1.19 -7.21
N TRP A 167 -3.86 -2.18 -8.07
CA TRP A 167 -4.84 -3.22 -7.88
C TRP A 167 -4.14 -4.56 -7.80
N ILE A 168 -4.58 -5.41 -6.90
CA ILE A 168 -4.31 -6.85 -6.92
C ILE A 168 -5.64 -7.52 -7.26
N VAL A 169 -5.73 -8.13 -8.43
CA VAL A 169 -6.93 -8.86 -8.83
C VAL A 169 -7.02 -10.13 -7.98
N LEU A 170 -8.15 -10.28 -7.31
CA LEU A 170 -8.47 -11.42 -6.46
C LEU A 170 -9.51 -12.23 -7.24
N GLU A 171 -9.10 -13.36 -7.82
CA GLU A 171 -10.03 -14.16 -8.61
C GLU A 171 -11.29 -14.51 -7.80
N LYS A 172 -12.44 -14.46 -8.50
CA LYS A 172 -13.73 -14.85 -7.93
C LYS A 172 -13.69 -16.35 -7.64
N VAL A 173 -14.07 -16.71 -6.41
CA VAL A 173 -14.59 -18.05 -6.10
C VAL A 173 -15.96 -18.19 -6.74
#